data_AF-A0A2Z6AAC9-F1
#
_entry.id   AF-A0A2Z6AAC9-F1
#
_cell.length_a   1.000
_cell.length_b   1.000
_cell.length_c   1.000
_cell.angle_alpha   90.00
_cell.angle_beta   90.00
_cell.angle_gamma   90.00
#
_symmetry.space_group_name_H-M   'P 1'
#
loop_
_entity.id
_entity.type
_entity.pdbx_description
1 polymer ?
#
loop_
_entity_poly.entity_id
_entity_poly.type
_entity_poly.pdbx_seq_one_letter_code
_entity_poly.pdbx_strand_id
1 'polypeptide(L)'
;MAALQNPEVVLTFMVDHLVNLLNDRMIDTAGLAAVDLGRSDVQDMLQMKQMRGWKRFIQNTLYEHIQRNTGADYYTPFFIHPEGGSNRDYWLLHLSKHHSAREEMGKIHWGMENTFEHFGRAGFNSLGFNPSEDVRKDMLDFGFNDNARTRSENAVVDQLARMLHARAVAGKGPLTKKELFASHCNEAPVIGEIVDAALAELRKAQDVIITGKDGALRRSVKTFAWDDEIKVSREPGLFSVFDQRAA
;
A
#
# COMPACT_ATOMS: atom_id res chain seq x y z
N MET A 1 24.03 -23.50 -5.90
CA MET A 1 23.68 -22.19 -6.49
C MET A 1 23.81 -21.15 -5.40
N ALA A 2 24.43 -19.99 -5.66
CA ALA A 2 24.50 -18.92 -4.67
C ALA A 2 23.13 -18.24 -4.57
N ALA A 3 22.61 -18.07 -3.34
CA ALA A 3 21.38 -17.33 -3.09
C ALA A 3 21.73 -15.89 -2.72
N LEU A 4 21.07 -14.91 -3.36
CA LEU A 4 21.19 -13.50 -2.99
C LEU A 4 20.49 -13.28 -1.65
N GLN A 5 21.14 -12.59 -0.72
CA GLN A 5 20.50 -12.13 0.51
C GLN A 5 19.70 -10.86 0.21
N ASN A 6 18.41 -10.86 0.51
CA ASN A 6 17.48 -9.75 0.31
C ASN A 6 17.55 -9.12 -1.10
N PRO A 7 17.29 -9.89 -2.18
CA PRO A 7 17.31 -9.34 -3.53
C PRO A 7 16.26 -8.23 -3.70
N GLU A 8 16.61 -7.24 -4.52
CA GLU A 8 15.73 -6.15 -4.94
C GLU A 8 15.73 -6.05 -6.47
N VAL A 9 14.56 -5.76 -7.03
CA VAL A 9 14.38 -5.54 -8.47
C VAL A 9 13.60 -4.25 -8.66
N VAL A 10 14.08 -3.38 -9.55
CA VAL A 10 13.39 -2.17 -9.98
C VAL A 10 13.09 -2.31 -11.47
N LEU A 11 11.81 -2.19 -11.82
CA LEU A 11 11.33 -2.21 -13.19
C LEU A 11 10.67 -0.88 -13.51
N THR A 12 10.89 -0.38 -14.72
CA THR A 12 10.22 0.82 -15.22
C THR A 12 9.46 0.48 -16.49
N PHE A 13 8.20 0.88 -16.53
CA PHE A 13 7.29 0.62 -17.64
C PHE A 13 6.78 1.95 -18.18
N MET A 14 6.94 2.17 -19.48
CA MET A 14 6.34 3.30 -20.19
C MET A 14 4.87 2.98 -20.49
N VAL A 15 4.05 3.02 -19.44
CA VAL A 15 2.66 2.56 -19.45
C VAL A 15 1.81 3.37 -20.45
N ASP A 16 2.08 4.67 -20.60
CA ASP A 16 1.42 5.51 -21.61
C ASP A 16 1.76 5.10 -23.06
N HIS A 17 2.97 4.61 -23.29
CA HIS A 17 3.37 4.10 -24.60
C HIS A 17 2.67 2.78 -24.93
N LEU A 18 2.54 1.88 -23.95
CA LEU A 18 1.82 0.64 -24.12
C LEU A 18 0.38 0.91 -24.57
N VAL A 19 -0.34 1.82 -23.93
CA VAL A 19 -1.71 2.15 -24.32
C VAL A 19 -1.81 2.83 -25.68
N ASN A 20 -0.85 3.67 -26.03
CA ASN A 20 -0.81 4.26 -27.37
C ASN A 20 -0.65 3.21 -28.46
N LEU A 21 0.17 2.18 -28.21
CA LEU A 21 0.44 1.12 -29.17
C LEU A 21 -0.66 0.04 -29.19
N LEU A 22 -1.36 -0.19 -28.08
CA LEU A 22 -2.45 -1.16 -27.99
C LEU A 22 -3.54 -0.89 -29.04
N ASN A 23 -3.85 -1.94 -29.78
CA ASN A 23 -4.90 -2.01 -30.80
C ASN A 23 -5.35 -3.46 -30.98
N ASP A 24 -6.46 -3.68 -31.68
CA ASP A 24 -7.08 -5.01 -31.84
C ASP A 24 -6.14 -6.06 -32.47
N ARG A 25 -5.13 -5.65 -33.26
CA ARG A 25 -4.17 -6.59 -33.87
C ARG A 25 -3.15 -7.13 -32.87
N MET A 26 -3.01 -6.49 -31.72
CA MET A 26 -2.14 -6.96 -30.65
C MET A 26 -2.80 -8.00 -29.76
N ILE A 27 -4.12 -8.19 -29.89
CA ILE A 27 -4.86 -9.26 -29.23
C ILE A 27 -4.21 -10.60 -29.61
N ASP A 28 -4.04 -11.47 -28.61
CA ASP A 28 -3.44 -12.81 -28.75
C ASP A 28 -1.93 -12.81 -29.14
N THR A 29 -1.24 -11.66 -29.06
CA THR A 29 0.22 -11.64 -29.21
C THR A 29 0.93 -12.28 -28.02
N ALA A 30 2.04 -12.96 -28.28
CA ALA A 30 2.84 -13.61 -27.24
C ALA A 30 3.31 -12.63 -26.14
N GLY A 31 3.53 -11.36 -26.48
CA GLY A 31 3.95 -10.34 -25.51
C GLY A 31 2.86 -9.99 -24.49
N LEU A 32 1.59 -9.87 -24.92
CA LEU A 32 0.48 -9.62 -23.99
C LEU A 32 0.11 -10.88 -23.20
N ALA A 33 0.14 -12.04 -23.86
CA ALA A 33 -0.07 -13.32 -23.19
C ALA A 33 0.98 -13.61 -22.10
N ALA A 34 2.24 -13.17 -22.29
CA ALA A 34 3.31 -13.35 -21.31
C ALA A 34 3.11 -12.57 -20.00
N VAL A 35 2.21 -11.58 -20.01
CA VAL A 35 1.84 -10.78 -18.83
C VAL A 35 0.37 -10.98 -18.44
N ASP A 36 -0.22 -12.11 -18.84
CA ASP A 36 -1.61 -12.49 -18.59
C ASP A 36 -2.67 -11.48 -19.09
N LEU A 37 -2.34 -10.69 -20.12
CA LEU A 37 -3.31 -9.79 -20.77
C LEU A 37 -4.01 -10.51 -21.92
N GLY A 38 -5.26 -10.90 -21.69
CA GLY A 38 -6.11 -11.59 -22.65
C GLY A 38 -6.93 -10.64 -23.53
N ARG A 39 -7.72 -11.23 -24.42
CA ARG A 39 -8.60 -10.49 -25.34
C ARG A 39 -9.56 -9.53 -24.63
N SER A 40 -10.23 -9.99 -23.57
CA SER A 40 -11.16 -9.17 -22.79
C SER A 40 -10.46 -7.97 -22.16
N ASP A 41 -9.25 -8.18 -21.63
CA ASP A 41 -8.47 -7.12 -20.99
C ASP A 41 -8.07 -6.05 -22.00
N VAL A 42 -7.57 -6.47 -23.17
CA VAL A 42 -7.22 -5.55 -24.24
C VAL A 42 -8.44 -4.77 -24.73
N GLN A 43 -9.59 -5.42 -24.86
CA GLN A 43 -10.84 -4.75 -25.26
C GLN A 43 -11.30 -3.72 -24.22
N ASP A 44 -11.26 -4.07 -22.94
CA ASP A 44 -11.59 -3.15 -21.84
C ASP A 44 -10.62 -1.96 -21.81
N MET A 45 -9.32 -2.21 -21.98
CA MET A 45 -8.28 -1.17 -22.06
C MET A 45 -8.51 -0.21 -23.24
N LEU A 46 -8.88 -0.73 -24.41
CA LEU A 46 -9.18 0.09 -25.59
C LEU A 46 -10.39 0.99 -25.37
N GLN A 47 -11.42 0.50 -24.66
CA GLN A 47 -12.59 1.30 -24.28
C GLN A 47 -12.24 2.37 -23.24
N MET A 48 -11.34 2.06 -22.29
CA MET A 48 -10.90 2.98 -21.23
C MET A 48 -9.82 3.99 -21.65
N LYS A 49 -9.24 3.85 -22.84
CA LYS A 49 -8.15 4.70 -23.37
C LYS A 49 -8.47 6.20 -23.32
N GLN A 50 -9.74 6.57 -23.42
CA GLN A 50 -10.20 7.97 -23.40
C GLN A 50 -10.41 8.55 -21.99
N MET A 51 -10.52 7.71 -20.95
CA MET A 51 -11.00 8.14 -19.62
C MET A 51 -9.91 8.22 -18.54
N ARG A 52 -8.61 8.12 -18.87
CA ARG A 52 -7.46 8.00 -17.92
C ARG A 52 -7.52 6.80 -16.95
N GLY A 53 -8.66 6.11 -16.80
CA GLY A 53 -8.85 4.94 -15.92
C GLY A 53 -8.06 3.68 -16.30
N TRP A 54 -7.43 3.67 -17.48
CA TRP A 54 -6.62 2.56 -17.97
C TRP A 54 -5.34 2.34 -17.13
N LYS A 55 -4.79 3.39 -16.48
CA LYS A 55 -3.61 3.26 -15.60
C LYS A 55 -3.89 2.35 -14.41
N ARG A 56 -5.05 2.52 -13.78
CA ARG A 56 -5.51 1.66 -12.68
C ARG A 56 -5.80 0.24 -13.17
N PHE A 57 -6.40 0.07 -14.35
CA PHE A 57 -6.63 -1.26 -14.93
C PHE A 57 -5.31 -2.02 -15.14
N ILE A 58 -4.31 -1.36 -15.74
CA ILE A 58 -2.97 -1.94 -15.94
C ILE A 58 -2.32 -2.23 -14.61
N GLN A 59 -2.36 -1.28 -13.67
CA GLN A 59 -1.79 -1.48 -12.35
C GLN A 59 -2.35 -2.74 -11.72
N ASN A 60 -3.67 -2.93 -11.67
CA ASN A 60 -4.25 -4.09 -11.02
C ASN A 60 -3.95 -5.41 -11.75
N THR A 61 -4.08 -5.42 -13.08
CA THR A 61 -3.88 -6.65 -13.87
C THR A 61 -2.41 -7.08 -13.83
N LEU A 62 -1.48 -6.14 -14.04
CA LEU A 62 -0.06 -6.44 -13.96
C LEU A 62 0.37 -6.73 -12.52
N TYR A 63 -0.19 -6.04 -11.52
CA TYR A 63 0.17 -6.28 -10.13
C TYR A 63 -0.18 -7.70 -9.67
N GLU A 64 -1.35 -8.23 -10.07
CA GLU A 64 -1.67 -9.66 -9.85
C GLU A 64 -0.66 -10.59 -10.51
N HIS A 65 -0.35 -10.34 -11.78
CA HIS A 65 0.63 -11.13 -12.52
C HIS A 65 2.00 -11.10 -11.83
N ILE A 66 2.45 -9.92 -11.41
CA ILE A 66 3.72 -9.71 -10.71
C ILE A 66 3.73 -10.45 -9.37
N GLN A 67 2.68 -10.32 -8.56
CA GLN A 67 2.60 -11.00 -7.26
C GLN A 67 2.67 -12.53 -7.42
N ARG A 68 1.94 -13.07 -8.40
CA ARG A 68 1.93 -14.51 -8.68
C ARG A 68 3.28 -15.04 -9.18
N ASN A 69 4.05 -14.22 -9.90
CA ASN A 69 5.25 -14.69 -10.63
C ASN A 69 6.60 -14.24 -10.02
N THR A 70 6.65 -13.24 -9.14
CA THR A 70 7.93 -12.67 -8.68
C THR A 70 8.35 -13.09 -7.28
N GLY A 71 7.44 -13.75 -6.53
CA GLY A 71 7.69 -14.26 -5.20
C GLY A 71 8.20 -13.21 -4.21
N ALA A 72 8.13 -11.91 -4.52
CA ALA A 72 8.58 -10.84 -3.62
C ALA A 72 7.64 -10.74 -2.42
N ASP A 73 8.17 -10.28 -1.29
CA ASP A 73 7.36 -10.09 -0.07
C ASP A 73 6.87 -8.65 0.02
N TYR A 74 7.57 -7.72 -0.64
CA TYR A 74 7.28 -6.30 -0.61
C TYR A 74 7.27 -5.68 -2.00
N TYR A 75 6.31 -4.78 -2.24
CA TYR A 75 6.04 -4.17 -3.52
C TYR A 75 5.77 -2.68 -3.38
N THR A 76 6.31 -1.89 -4.31
CA THR A 76 6.05 -0.46 -4.40
C THR A 76 5.75 -0.04 -5.85
N PRO A 77 4.48 0.04 -6.25
CA PRO A 77 4.07 0.51 -7.56
C PRO A 77 3.79 2.02 -7.54
N PHE A 78 4.51 2.78 -8.36
CA PHE A 78 4.42 4.25 -8.41
C PHE A 78 4.29 4.75 -9.84
N PHE A 79 3.32 5.62 -10.11
CA PHE A 79 3.35 6.43 -11.33
C PHE A 79 4.18 7.68 -11.06
N ILE A 80 5.12 7.97 -11.96
CA ILE A 80 5.98 9.14 -11.88
C ILE A 80 5.64 10.05 -13.05
N HIS A 81 5.19 11.26 -12.73
CA HIS A 81 4.97 12.34 -13.67
C HIS A 81 6.29 13.12 -13.86
N PRO A 82 6.86 13.19 -15.06
CA PRO A 82 8.11 13.90 -15.29
C PRO A 82 7.91 15.42 -15.13
N GLU A 83 8.88 16.10 -14.54
CA GLU A 83 8.93 17.56 -14.54
C GLU A 83 9.06 18.12 -15.97
N GLY A 84 8.57 19.34 -16.21
CA GLY A 84 8.75 20.04 -17.49
C GLY A 84 7.63 19.88 -18.52
N GLY A 85 6.41 19.50 -18.10
CA GLY A 85 5.21 19.55 -18.95
C GLY A 85 5.00 18.34 -19.86
N SER A 86 5.73 17.24 -19.63
CA SER A 86 5.49 15.98 -20.32
C SER A 86 4.23 15.31 -19.77
N ASN A 87 3.20 15.14 -20.59
CA ASN A 87 2.00 14.37 -20.24
C ASN A 87 2.22 12.84 -20.27
N ARG A 88 3.47 12.38 -20.10
CA ARG A 88 3.84 10.97 -20.21
C ARG A 88 4.34 10.44 -18.89
N ASP A 89 3.51 9.65 -18.24
CA ASP A 89 3.86 9.01 -16.99
C ASP A 89 4.57 7.69 -17.27
N TYR A 90 5.49 7.34 -16.38
CA TYR A 90 6.03 5.99 -16.33
C TYR A 90 5.71 5.36 -14.99
N TRP A 91 5.56 4.04 -15.04
CA TRP A 91 5.27 3.24 -13.86
C TRP A 91 6.57 2.61 -13.37
N LEU A 92 6.97 2.94 -12.15
CA LEU A 92 8.06 2.32 -11.44
C LEU A 92 7.50 1.24 -10.53
N LEU A 93 8.02 0.04 -10.66
CA LEU A 93 7.69 -1.09 -9.82
C LEU A 93 8.95 -1.55 -9.10
N HIS A 94 8.94 -1.42 -7.78
CA HIS A 94 9.99 -1.95 -6.91
C HIS A 94 9.52 -3.23 -6.23
N LEU A 95 10.36 -4.25 -6.26
CA LEU A 95 10.15 -5.59 -5.67
C LEU A 95 11.27 -5.88 -4.68
N SER A 96 10.93 -6.37 -3.49
CA SER A 96 11.93 -6.69 -2.47
C SER A 96 11.52 -7.88 -1.60
N LYS A 97 12.52 -8.49 -0.97
CA LYS A 97 12.38 -9.45 0.13
C LYS A 97 12.52 -8.84 1.52
N HIS A 98 12.71 -7.51 1.62
CA HIS A 98 12.96 -6.84 2.89
C HIS A 98 12.10 -5.58 3.10
N HIS A 99 11.44 -5.50 4.27
CA HIS A 99 10.55 -4.37 4.60
C HIS A 99 11.26 -3.02 4.59
N SER A 100 12.55 -2.95 4.97
CA SER A 100 13.29 -1.69 4.94
C SER A 100 13.37 -1.09 3.55
N ALA A 101 13.53 -1.91 2.50
CA ALA A 101 13.56 -1.39 1.13
C ALA A 101 12.22 -0.77 0.75
N ARG A 102 11.11 -1.41 1.15
CA ARG A 102 9.76 -0.88 0.97
C ARG A 102 9.52 0.40 1.76
N GLU A 103 10.05 0.49 2.97
CA GLU A 103 10.01 1.70 3.80
C GLU A 103 10.74 2.86 3.12
N GLU A 104 11.97 2.64 2.64
CA GLU A 104 12.73 3.69 1.95
C GLU A 104 12.05 4.18 0.68
N MET A 105 11.50 3.27 -0.14
CA MET A 105 10.71 3.66 -1.31
C MET A 105 9.44 4.45 -0.93
N GLY A 106 8.79 4.09 0.18
CA GLY A 106 7.66 4.84 0.72
C GLY A 106 8.06 6.25 1.18
N LYS A 107 9.21 6.41 1.84
CA LYS A 107 9.71 7.73 2.25
C LYS A 107 10.02 8.61 1.05
N ILE A 108 10.59 8.04 -0.01
CA ILE A 108 10.86 8.76 -1.26
C ILE A 108 9.56 9.28 -1.87
N HIS A 109 8.50 8.48 -1.86
CA HIS A 109 7.18 8.89 -2.34
C HIS A 109 6.61 10.09 -1.58
N TRP A 110 6.69 10.11 -0.25
CA TRP A 110 6.29 11.26 0.56
C TRP A 110 7.27 12.45 0.47
N GLY A 111 8.55 12.20 0.17
CA GLY A 111 9.54 13.26 -0.01
C GLY A 111 9.41 14.00 -1.34
N MET A 112 8.83 13.36 -2.35
CA MET A 112 8.60 13.90 -3.70
C MET A 112 7.11 14.14 -3.98
N GLU A 113 6.35 14.51 -2.94
CA GLU A 113 4.94 14.91 -3.04
C GLU A 113 4.79 15.91 -4.23
N ASN A 114 3.86 15.62 -5.14
CA ASN A 114 3.58 16.27 -6.45
C ASN A 114 4.22 15.65 -7.72
N THR A 115 5.20 14.74 -7.61
CA THR A 115 5.76 14.02 -8.79
C THR A 115 5.17 12.61 -8.93
N PHE A 116 4.65 12.06 -7.83
CA PHE A 116 4.08 10.71 -7.80
C PHE A 116 2.56 10.78 -7.89
N GLU A 117 1.94 9.98 -8.76
CA GLU A 117 0.49 9.72 -8.78
C GLU A 117 0.22 8.31 -8.20
N HIS A 118 -0.83 8.18 -7.39
CA HIS A 118 -1.36 6.87 -6.96
C HIS A 118 -2.89 6.90 -6.93
N PHE A 119 -3.50 5.76 -7.24
CA PHE A 119 -4.95 5.62 -7.30
C PHE A 119 -5.47 4.81 -6.10
N GLY A 120 -6.27 5.41 -5.22
CA GLY A 120 -7.05 4.71 -4.20
C GLY A 120 -7.51 5.57 -3.01
N ARG A 121 -8.02 4.93 -1.95
CA ARG A 121 -8.61 5.60 -0.76
C ARG A 121 -7.52 6.12 0.19
N ALA A 122 -7.85 6.79 1.29
CA ALA A 122 -6.87 7.13 2.33
C ALA A 122 -6.63 5.94 3.29
N GLY A 123 -5.42 5.79 3.82
CA GLY A 123 -5.06 4.74 4.81
C GLY A 123 -4.52 3.44 4.20
N PHE A 124 -4.62 2.33 4.91
CA PHE A 124 -4.46 0.97 4.38
C PHE A 124 -5.49 0.69 3.27
N ASN A 125 -5.13 -0.10 2.24
CA ASN A 125 -5.91 -0.33 0.99
C ASN A 125 -6.05 0.88 0.04
N SER A 126 -5.08 1.79 0.08
CA SER A 126 -5.04 3.00 -0.73
C SER A 126 -4.32 2.85 -2.07
N LEU A 127 -3.67 1.72 -2.35
CA LEU A 127 -3.11 1.41 -3.67
C LEU A 127 -4.14 0.76 -4.61
N GLY A 128 -5.42 0.73 -4.22
CA GLY A 128 -6.54 0.50 -5.13
C GLY A 128 -6.67 -0.91 -5.69
N PHE A 129 -5.79 -1.84 -5.26
CA PHE A 129 -5.85 -3.26 -5.56
C PHE A 129 -6.46 -4.02 -4.39
N ASN A 130 -7.66 -4.56 -4.58
CA ASN A 130 -8.29 -5.51 -3.69
C ASN A 130 -8.68 -6.73 -4.53
N PRO A 131 -8.05 -7.90 -4.35
CA PRO A 131 -8.33 -9.10 -5.16
C PRO A 131 -9.76 -9.63 -4.98
N SER A 132 -10.52 -9.11 -4.01
CA SER A 132 -11.90 -9.52 -3.72
C SER A 132 -12.98 -8.54 -4.23
N GLU A 133 -12.60 -7.40 -4.79
CA GLU A 133 -13.56 -6.38 -5.28
C GLU A 133 -13.49 -6.18 -6.80
N ASP A 134 -14.65 -5.98 -7.44
CA ASP A 134 -14.75 -5.63 -8.85
C ASP A 134 -14.27 -4.19 -9.07
N VAL A 135 -13.06 -4.10 -9.61
CA VAL A 135 -12.27 -2.87 -9.74
C VAL A 135 -12.89 -1.84 -10.69
N ARG A 136 -13.94 -2.22 -11.42
CA ARG A 136 -14.70 -1.37 -12.35
C ARG A 136 -15.71 -0.47 -11.63
N LYS A 137 -16.06 -0.73 -10.37
CA LYS A 137 -17.15 -0.03 -9.67
C LYS A 137 -16.77 1.26 -8.95
N ASP A 138 -15.55 1.36 -8.41
CA ASP A 138 -15.16 2.48 -7.56
C ASP A 138 -14.02 3.29 -8.19
N MET A 139 -14.35 4.16 -9.16
CA MET A 139 -13.42 5.12 -9.76
C MET A 139 -13.32 6.41 -8.92
N LEU A 140 -12.52 6.40 -7.86
CA LEU A 140 -12.15 7.63 -7.16
C LEU A 140 -10.68 7.96 -7.46
N ASP A 141 -10.47 9.04 -8.21
CA ASP A 141 -9.15 9.67 -8.39
C ASP A 141 -8.76 10.33 -7.07
N PHE A 142 -7.60 9.96 -6.53
CA PHE A 142 -7.00 10.67 -5.42
C PHE A 142 -5.88 11.55 -5.95
N GLY A 143 -6.19 12.82 -6.15
CA GLY A 143 -5.18 13.86 -6.33
C GLY A 143 -4.54 14.21 -4.98
N PHE A 144 -3.23 14.40 -4.97
CA PHE A 144 -2.54 15.03 -3.84
C PHE A 144 -3.04 16.47 -3.73
N ASN A 145 -3.83 16.73 -2.68
CA ASN A 145 -4.06 18.08 -2.17
C ASN A 145 -3.44 18.18 -0.77
N ASP A 146 -3.27 19.40 -0.25
CA ASP A 146 -2.62 19.72 1.05
C ASP A 146 -3.20 18.99 2.29
N ASN A 147 -4.22 18.15 2.13
CA ASN A 147 -4.88 17.37 3.18
C ASN A 147 -4.78 15.84 2.93
N ALA A 148 -4.02 15.38 1.93
CA ALA A 148 -3.84 13.96 1.63
C ALA A 148 -3.14 13.20 2.77
N ARG A 149 -2.04 13.75 3.28
CA ARG A 149 -1.26 13.16 4.39
C ARG A 149 -2.08 13.04 5.65
N THR A 150 -2.72 14.14 6.08
CA THR A 150 -3.59 14.18 7.28
C THR A 150 -4.76 13.19 7.17
N ARG A 151 -5.41 13.09 6.00
CA ARG A 151 -6.46 12.08 5.77
C ARG A 151 -5.93 10.66 5.92
N SER A 152 -4.75 10.36 5.36
CA SER A 152 -4.12 9.05 5.47
C SER A 152 -3.72 8.71 6.90
N GLU A 153 -3.13 9.65 7.63
CA GLU A 153 -2.77 9.47 9.04
C GLU A 153 -4.01 9.17 9.90
N ASN A 154 -5.10 9.94 9.74
CA ASN A 154 -6.36 9.69 10.45
C ASN A 154 -6.97 8.34 10.07
N ALA A 155 -6.99 7.99 8.78
CA ALA A 155 -7.52 6.72 8.31
C ALA A 155 -6.73 5.52 8.87
N VAL A 156 -5.40 5.63 8.94
CA VAL A 156 -4.54 4.57 9.52
C VAL A 156 -4.85 4.34 10.99
N VAL A 157 -5.04 5.39 11.80
CA VAL A 157 -5.46 5.24 13.21
C VAL A 157 -6.71 4.38 13.32
N ASP A 158 -7.73 4.71 12.52
CA ASP A 158 -9.04 4.07 12.57
C ASP A 158 -9.00 2.60 12.14
N GLN A 159 -8.28 2.34 11.04
CA GLN A 159 -8.14 1.00 10.50
C GLN A 159 -7.28 0.14 11.42
N LEU A 160 -6.20 0.69 11.97
CA LEU A 160 -5.34 0.01 12.93
C LEU A 160 -6.11 -0.38 14.19
N ALA A 161 -6.94 0.54 14.69
CA ALA A 161 -7.80 0.27 15.83
C ALA A 161 -8.74 -0.93 15.56
N ARG A 162 -9.52 -0.86 14.47
CA ARG A 162 -10.45 -1.93 14.09
C ARG A 162 -9.75 -3.27 13.90
N MET A 163 -8.60 -3.28 13.24
CA MET A 163 -7.85 -4.51 12.99
C MET A 163 -7.33 -5.13 14.29
N LEU A 164 -6.73 -4.34 15.17
CA LEU A 164 -6.21 -4.82 16.45
C LEU A 164 -7.34 -5.37 17.33
N HIS A 165 -8.46 -4.66 17.41
CA HIS A 165 -9.64 -5.12 18.12
C HIS A 165 -10.19 -6.44 17.56
N ALA A 166 -10.36 -6.54 16.22
CA ALA A 166 -10.82 -7.77 15.58
C ALA A 166 -9.87 -8.96 15.82
N ARG A 167 -8.54 -8.74 15.80
CA ARG A 167 -7.56 -9.78 16.15
C ARG A 167 -7.72 -10.24 17.60
N ALA A 168 -7.90 -9.31 18.52
CA ALA A 168 -8.07 -9.62 19.94
C ALA A 168 -9.36 -10.43 20.19
N VAL A 169 -10.48 -10.04 19.57
CA VAL A 169 -11.75 -10.79 19.61
C VAL A 169 -11.59 -12.20 19.05
N ALA A 170 -10.80 -12.36 17.97
CA ALA A 170 -10.48 -13.66 17.40
C ALA A 170 -9.46 -14.49 18.21
N GLY A 171 -9.05 -14.03 19.40
CA GLY A 171 -8.10 -14.73 20.27
C GLY A 171 -6.68 -14.80 19.71
N LYS A 172 -6.32 -13.95 18.74
CA LYS A 172 -4.97 -13.92 18.17
C LYS A 172 -4.01 -13.24 19.13
N GLY A 173 -2.78 -13.75 19.19
CA GLY A 173 -1.71 -13.21 20.02
C GLY A 173 -1.21 -11.81 19.59
N PRO A 174 -0.23 -11.26 20.32
CA PRO A 174 0.40 -9.98 20.00
C PRO A 174 0.92 -9.91 18.58
N LEU A 175 1.08 -8.69 18.09
CA LEU A 175 1.63 -8.40 16.77
C LEU A 175 2.83 -7.48 16.92
N THR A 176 3.93 -7.76 16.24
CA THR A 176 5.06 -6.83 16.18
C THR A 176 4.77 -5.68 15.22
N LYS A 177 5.42 -4.52 15.40
CA LYS A 177 5.36 -3.43 14.40
C LYS A 177 5.74 -3.91 13.00
N LYS A 178 6.74 -4.79 12.89
CA LYS A 178 7.17 -5.36 11.61
C LYS A 178 6.07 -6.16 10.93
N GLU A 179 5.40 -7.06 11.66
CA GLU A 179 4.30 -7.85 11.10
C GLU A 179 3.12 -6.97 10.72
N LEU A 180 2.82 -5.96 11.53
CA LEU A 180 1.79 -4.96 11.22
C LEU A 180 2.10 -4.25 9.90
N PHE A 181 3.30 -3.71 9.77
CA PHE A 181 3.76 -3.01 8.59
C PHE A 181 3.77 -3.93 7.37
N ALA A 182 4.41 -5.11 7.47
CA ALA A 182 4.53 -6.05 6.37
C ALA A 182 3.17 -6.51 5.83
N SER A 183 2.17 -6.68 6.70
CA SER A 183 0.84 -7.13 6.30
C SER A 183 0.06 -6.10 5.47
N HIS A 184 0.43 -4.81 5.49
CA HIS A 184 -0.37 -3.74 4.85
C HIS A 184 0.43 -2.77 3.98
N CYS A 185 1.76 -2.77 4.09
CA CYS A 185 2.62 -1.83 3.34
C CYS A 185 2.54 -2.02 1.82
N ASN A 186 2.14 -3.20 1.34
CA ASN A 186 1.98 -3.46 -0.10
C ASN A 186 0.69 -2.86 -0.68
N GLU A 187 -0.29 -2.55 0.18
CA GLU A 187 -1.63 -2.14 -0.20
C GLU A 187 -1.86 -0.64 0.02
N ALA A 188 -0.85 0.08 0.51
CA ALA A 188 -0.92 1.50 0.81
C ALA A 188 0.44 2.19 0.79
N PRO A 189 0.56 3.51 0.50
CA PRO A 189 1.80 4.25 0.71
C PRO A 189 2.01 4.57 2.21
N VAL A 190 1.71 3.63 3.10
CA VAL A 190 1.96 3.78 4.54
C VAL A 190 3.45 3.52 4.81
N ILE A 191 4.06 4.42 5.57
CA ILE A 191 5.44 4.32 6.07
C ILE A 191 5.47 4.14 7.59
N GLY A 192 6.61 3.72 8.13
CA GLY A 192 6.81 3.46 9.54
C GLY A 192 6.48 4.65 10.44
N GLU A 193 6.73 5.88 10.00
CA GLU A 193 6.38 7.10 10.74
C GLU A 193 4.87 7.26 10.94
N ILE A 194 4.06 6.95 9.91
CA ILE A 194 2.59 7.01 9.99
C ILE A 194 2.07 5.94 10.95
N VAL A 195 2.65 4.72 10.89
CA VAL A 195 2.30 3.64 11.82
C VAL A 195 2.68 4.02 13.27
N ASP A 196 3.84 4.63 13.47
CA ASP A 196 4.31 5.09 14.78
C ASP A 196 3.39 6.16 15.37
N ALA A 197 3.00 7.15 14.56
CA ALA A 197 2.04 8.17 14.97
C ALA A 197 0.70 7.54 15.40
N ALA A 198 0.18 6.60 14.61
CA ALA A 198 -1.07 5.93 14.92
C ALA A 198 -0.98 5.08 16.21
N LEU A 199 0.11 4.33 16.38
CA LEU A 199 0.35 3.55 17.60
C LEU A 199 0.51 4.44 18.83
N ALA A 200 1.14 5.61 18.69
CA ALA A 200 1.27 6.56 19.78
C ALA A 200 -0.10 7.11 20.24
N GLU A 201 -1.01 7.39 19.31
CA GLU A 201 -2.37 7.84 19.63
C GLU A 201 -3.19 6.73 20.32
N LEU A 202 -3.19 5.51 19.78
CA LEU A 202 -3.89 4.37 20.42
C LEU A 202 -3.33 4.06 21.82
N ARG A 203 -2.00 4.17 22.00
CA ARG A 203 -1.36 4.00 23.30
C ARG A 203 -1.78 5.08 24.28
N LYS A 204 -1.88 6.33 23.83
CA LYS A 204 -2.31 7.48 24.64
C LYS A 204 -3.78 7.33 25.08
N ALA A 205 -4.63 6.79 24.21
CA ALA A 205 -6.02 6.42 24.53
C ALA A 205 -6.14 5.19 25.45
N GLN A 206 -5.03 4.52 25.77
CA GLN A 206 -4.96 3.26 26.52
C GLN A 206 -5.66 2.09 25.82
N ASP A 207 -5.84 2.16 24.51
CA ASP A 207 -6.38 1.07 23.69
C ASP A 207 -5.37 -0.06 23.48
N VAL A 208 -4.08 0.29 23.47
CA VAL A 208 -2.98 -0.67 23.27
C VAL A 208 -1.89 -0.50 24.32
N ILE A 209 -1.23 -1.62 24.59
CA ILE A 209 -0.01 -1.73 25.38
C ILE A 209 1.10 -2.14 24.41
N ILE A 210 2.20 -1.38 24.41
CA ILE A 210 3.35 -1.62 23.55
C ILE A 210 4.56 -1.94 24.42
N THR A 211 5.22 -3.07 24.14
CA THR A 211 6.38 -3.56 24.88
C THR A 211 7.56 -3.84 23.97
N GLY A 212 8.76 -3.53 24.44
CA GLY A 212 9.99 -3.98 23.78
C GLY A 212 10.18 -5.49 23.88
N LYS A 213 11.12 -6.01 23.09
CA LYS A 213 11.55 -7.42 23.14
C LYS A 213 12.07 -7.85 24.52
N ASP A 214 12.58 -6.90 25.29
CA ASP A 214 13.01 -7.05 26.69
C ASP A 214 11.84 -7.04 27.70
N GLY A 215 10.60 -6.87 27.22
CA GLY A 215 9.41 -6.72 28.05
C GLY A 215 9.20 -5.31 28.61
N ALA A 216 10.07 -4.35 28.28
CA ALA A 216 9.96 -2.98 28.79
C ALA A 216 8.77 -2.25 28.16
N LEU A 217 7.95 -1.60 28.98
CA LEU A 217 6.81 -0.82 28.50
C LEU A 217 7.26 0.46 27.80
N ARG A 218 6.75 0.68 26.58
CA ARG A 218 7.03 1.86 25.76
C ARG A 218 6.11 3.04 26.12
N ARG A 219 6.28 3.60 27.34
CA ARG A 219 5.32 4.54 27.96
C ARG A 219 5.29 5.96 27.39
N SER A 220 6.34 6.43 26.75
CA SER A 220 6.44 7.83 26.30
C SER A 220 7.14 8.01 24.96
N VAL A 221 7.56 6.93 24.33
CA VAL A 221 8.21 6.98 23.02
C VAL A 221 7.20 7.33 21.94
N LYS A 222 7.68 8.02 20.91
CA LYS A 222 6.93 8.34 19.69
C LYS A 222 7.28 7.42 18.52
N THR A 223 8.45 6.80 18.57
CA THR A 223 8.92 5.84 17.57
C THR A 223 9.06 4.48 18.23
N PHE A 224 8.70 3.43 17.49
CA PHE A 224 8.72 2.06 17.98
C PHE A 224 9.69 1.21 17.16
N ALA A 225 10.38 0.30 17.82
CA ALA A 225 11.26 -0.66 17.16
C ALA A 225 10.41 -1.65 16.34
N TRP A 226 11.00 -2.21 15.29
CA TRP A 226 10.30 -3.18 14.43
C TRP A 226 9.85 -4.44 15.18
N ASP A 227 10.56 -4.81 16.25
CA ASP A 227 10.29 -5.94 17.12
C ASP A 227 9.50 -5.57 18.39
N ASP A 228 9.10 -4.30 18.56
CA ASP A 228 8.18 -3.95 19.64
C ASP A 228 6.82 -4.66 19.41
N GLU A 229 6.33 -5.33 20.47
CA GLU A 229 5.06 -6.05 20.49
C GLU A 229 3.90 -5.13 20.86
N ILE A 230 2.80 -5.25 20.13
CA ILE A 230 1.57 -4.50 20.30
C ILE A 230 0.49 -5.45 20.79
N LYS A 231 -0.14 -5.10 21.91
CA LYS A 231 -1.24 -5.84 22.54
C LYS A 231 -2.43 -4.91 22.76
N VAL A 232 -3.65 -5.39 22.51
CA VAL A 232 -4.86 -4.67 22.90
C VAL A 232 -4.97 -4.64 24.43
N SER A 233 -5.31 -3.49 25.00
CA SER A 233 -5.55 -3.35 26.44
C SER A 233 -6.79 -4.14 26.85
N ARG A 234 -6.75 -4.78 28.02
CA ARG A 234 -7.91 -5.47 28.60
C ARG A 234 -8.90 -4.49 29.26
N GLU A 235 -8.42 -3.31 29.61
CA GLU A 235 -9.19 -2.23 30.22
C GLU A 235 -8.91 -0.98 29.37
N PRO A 236 -9.72 -0.72 28.33
CA PRO A 236 -9.60 0.49 27.53
C PRO A 236 -9.82 1.74 28.40
N GLY A 237 -9.14 2.83 28.06
CA GLY A 237 -9.27 4.10 28.78
C GLY A 237 -10.60 4.81 28.50
N LEU A 238 -10.91 5.83 29.30
CA LEU A 238 -12.11 6.66 29.13
C LEU A 238 -12.24 7.30 27.73
N PHE A 239 -11.12 7.49 27.04
CA PHE A 239 -11.06 8.05 25.69
C PHE A 239 -10.73 6.99 24.63
N SER A 240 -11.12 5.74 24.87
CA SER A 240 -10.89 4.64 23.94
C SER A 240 -11.42 4.95 22.55
N VAL A 241 -10.55 4.78 21.55
CA VAL A 241 -10.92 4.89 20.13
C VAL A 241 -11.82 3.70 19.73
N PHE A 242 -11.69 2.56 20.41
CA PHE A 242 -12.61 1.42 20.21
C PHE A 242 -14.05 1.79 20.62
N ASP A 243 -14.22 2.43 21.77
CA ASP A 243 -15.55 2.72 22.33
C ASP A 243 -16.22 3.92 21.68
N GLN A 244 -15.46 4.97 21.34
CA GLN A 244 -15.98 6.18 20.67
C GLN A 244 -16.62 5.91 19.30
N ARG A 245 -16.37 4.74 18.72
CA ARG A 245 -16.73 4.40 17.34
C ARG A 245 -17.60 3.16 17.21
N ALA A 246 -17.97 2.56 18.34
CA ALA A 246 -19.04 1.55 18.43
C ALA A 246 -20.43 2.18 18.59
N ALA A 247 -20.49 3.49 18.87
CA ALA A 247 -21.68 4.34 18.87
C ALA A 247 -21.92 4.97 17.48
#